data_AF-A0AAD1YW54-F1
#
_entry.id   AF-A0AAD1YW54-F1
#
_cell.length_a   1.000
_cell.length_b   1.000
_cell.length_c   1.000
_cell.angle_alpha   90.00
_cell.angle_beta   90.00
_cell.angle_gamma   90.00
#
_symmetry.space_group_name_H-M   'P 1'
#
loop_
_entity.id
_entity.type
_entity.pdbx_description
1 polymer ?
#
loop_
_entity_poly.entity_id
_entity_poly.type
_entity_poly.pdbx_seq_one_letter_code
_entity_poly.pdbx_strand_id
1 'polypeptide(L)'
;MFSLFVSEEMDKVELIYTKFVSLIKSDQIIHTLLPISEGCDVSGKSVDASEDEFFRLTTREGKLTNSQILRAVQESYASDLAGRMNATSNATDNAGELKKNFNCL
;
A
#
# COMPACT_ATOMS: atom_id res chain seq x y z
N MET A 1 -18.36 -4.14 5.18
CA MET A 1 -17.54 -4.70 4.08
C MET A 1 -17.95 -6.14 3.79
N PHE A 2 -17.68 -7.10 4.67
CA PHE A 2 -18.08 -8.50 4.49
C PHE A 2 -19.59 -8.73 4.40
N SER A 3 -20.39 -8.00 5.18
CA SER A 3 -21.86 -8.09 5.12
C SER A 3 -22.44 -7.68 3.77
N LEU A 4 -21.82 -6.74 3.05
CA LEU A 4 -22.27 -6.27 1.74
C LEU A 4 -21.90 -7.27 0.63
N PHE A 5 -20.73 -7.91 0.74
CA PHE A 5 -20.34 -9.01 -0.14
C PHE A 5 -21.25 -10.23 0.05
N VAL A 6 -21.54 -10.60 1.30
CA VAL A 6 -22.47 -11.71 1.62
C VAL A 6 -23.91 -11.38 1.25
N SER A 7 -24.27 -10.09 1.19
CA SER A 7 -25.57 -9.64 0.69
C SER A 7 -25.66 -9.60 -0.85
N GLU A 8 -24.64 -10.11 -1.55
CA GLU A 8 -24.55 -10.18 -3.03
C GLU A 8 -24.64 -8.80 -3.72
N GLU A 9 -24.43 -7.72 -2.98
CA GLU A 9 -24.50 -6.36 -3.49
C GLU A 9 -23.19 -5.93 -4.16
N MET A 10 -22.10 -6.65 -3.88
CA MET A 10 -20.74 -6.33 -4.33
C MET A 10 -20.00 -7.63 -4.71
N ASP A 11 -19.65 -7.79 -5.98
CA ASP A 11 -18.98 -9.00 -6.49
C ASP A 11 -17.44 -8.95 -6.44
N LYS A 12 -16.86 -7.76 -6.38
CA LYS A 12 -15.40 -7.54 -6.41
C LYS A 12 -14.99 -6.41 -5.48
N VAL A 13 -13.94 -6.64 -4.68
CA VAL A 13 -13.37 -5.62 -3.79
C VAL A 13 -11.91 -5.40 -4.14
N GLU A 14 -11.57 -4.17 -4.50
CA GLU A 14 -10.20 -3.74 -4.78
C GLU A 14 -9.76 -2.64 -3.80
N LEU A 15 -8.54 -2.76 -3.31
CA LEU A 15 -7.87 -1.78 -2.47
C LEU A 15 -6.81 -1.07 -3.30
N ILE A 16 -6.99 0.24 -3.47
CA ILE A 16 -6.02 1.09 -4.16
C ILE A 16 -5.20 1.79 -3.09
N TYR A 17 -3.88 1.59 -3.12
CA TYR A 17 -2.99 2.21 -2.16
C TYR A 17 -1.62 2.47 -2.78
N THR A 18 -0.85 3.36 -2.15
CA THR A 18 0.51 3.65 -2.58
C THR A 18 1.49 2.81 -1.78
N LYS A 19 2.24 1.94 -2.46
CA LYS A 19 3.29 1.15 -1.83
C LYS A 19 4.55 1.97 -1.67
N PHE A 20 5.04 2.03 -0.43
CA PHE A 20 6.34 2.58 -0.13
C PHE A 20 7.44 1.67 -0.69
N VAL A 21 8.25 2.19 -1.62
CA VAL A 21 9.42 1.49 -2.17
C VAL A 21 10.70 2.13 -1.64
N SER A 22 10.77 3.46 -1.63
CA SER A 22 11.86 4.21 -1.04
C SER A 22 11.40 5.62 -0.65
N LEU A 23 12.28 6.40 -0.01
CA LEU A 23 11.96 7.78 0.34
C LEU A 23 11.69 8.67 -0.88
N ILE A 24 12.18 8.29 -2.05
CA ILE A 24 12.03 9.05 -3.30
C ILE A 24 10.98 8.46 -4.25
N LYS A 25 10.68 7.16 -4.11
CA LYS A 25 9.87 6.40 -5.06
C LYS A 25 8.74 5.68 -4.33
N SER A 26 7.55 5.88 -4.86
CA SER A 26 6.33 5.26 -4.38
C SER A 26 5.51 4.80 -5.57
N ASP A 27 5.07 3.54 -5.54
CA ASP A 27 4.36 2.91 -6.66
C ASP A 27 2.88 2.75 -6.29
N GLN A 28 1.98 3.03 -7.23
CA GLN A 28 0.54 2.84 -7.04
C GLN A 28 0.16 1.39 -7.30
N ILE A 29 -0.54 0.76 -6.37
CA ILE A 29 -0.93 -0.65 -6.45
C ILE A 29 -2.44 -0.77 -6.32
N ILE A 30 -3.02 -1.57 -7.22
CA ILE A 30 -4.41 -2.02 -7.15
C ILE A 30 -4.37 -3.47 -6.66
N HIS A 31 -4.90 -3.73 -5.47
CA HIS A 31 -4.87 -5.05 -4.84
C HIS A 31 -6.29 -5.59 -4.65
N THR A 32 -6.60 -6.74 -5.24
CA THR A 32 -7.91 -7.39 -5.09
C THR A 32 -8.00 -8.09 -3.74
N LEU A 33 -8.90 -7.64 -2.87
CA LEU A 33 -9.17 -8.24 -1.57
C LEU A 33 -10.18 -9.40 -1.68
N LEU A 34 -11.17 -9.29 -2.57
CA LEU A 34 -12.19 -10.30 -2.82
C LEU A 34 -12.57 -10.36 -4.32
N PRO A 35 -12.85 -11.56 -4.88
CA PRO A 35 -12.55 -12.87 -4.31
C PRO A 35 -11.04 -13.07 -4.19
N ILE A 36 -10.59 -13.67 -3.08
CA ILE A 36 -9.17 -13.89 -2.80
C ILE A 36 -8.63 -14.77 -3.93
N SER A 37 -7.88 -14.18 -4.84
CA SER A 37 -7.20 -14.95 -5.88
C SER A 37 -6.10 -15.70 -5.16
N GLU A 38 -6.20 -17.02 -5.07
CA GLU A 38 -5.11 -17.90 -4.65
C GLU A 38 -3.86 -17.43 -5.41
N GLY A 39 -2.88 -16.87 -4.67
CA GLY A 39 -1.77 -16.14 -5.26
C GLY A 39 -0.94 -17.06 -6.16
N CYS A 40 -1.06 -16.86 -7.48
CA CYS A 40 -0.09 -17.38 -8.43
C CYS A 40 0.88 -16.25 -8.76
N ASP A 41 2.05 -16.26 -8.12
CA ASP A 41 3.20 -15.47 -8.60
C ASP A 41 3.59 -15.95 -10.00
N VAL A 42 4.04 -15.03 -10.86
CA VAL A 42 4.57 -15.30 -12.23
C VAL A 42 5.89 -16.09 -12.20
N SER A 43 6.24 -16.67 -11.05
CA SER A 43 7.44 -17.48 -10.79
C SER A 43 7.09 -18.94 -10.46
N GLY A 44 5.93 -19.44 -10.88
CA GLY A 44 5.60 -20.88 -10.86
C GLY A 44 5.71 -21.59 -9.51
N LYS A 45 5.87 -20.84 -8.41
CA LYS A 45 5.69 -21.32 -7.05
C LYS A 45 4.26 -21.02 -6.71
N SER A 46 3.45 -22.07 -6.76
CA SER A 46 2.22 -22.14 -5.98
C SER A 46 2.58 -21.69 -4.57
N VAL A 47 2.04 -20.54 -4.13
CA VAL A 47 1.94 -20.27 -2.70
C VAL A 47 1.01 -21.34 -2.20
N ASP A 48 1.62 -22.43 -1.77
CA ASP A 48 0.93 -23.62 -1.32
C ASP A 48 0.20 -23.24 -0.04
N ALA A 49 -1.10 -22.99 -0.17
CA ALA A 49 -2.01 -22.82 0.95
C ALA A 49 -1.99 -24.03 1.93
N SER A 50 -1.29 -25.12 1.57
CA SER A 50 -1.04 -26.26 2.45
C SER A 50 0.15 -26.06 3.41
N GLU A 51 1.18 -25.29 3.07
CA GLU A 51 2.40 -25.11 3.89
C GLU A 51 2.40 -23.83 4.75
N ASP A 52 1.60 -22.82 4.41
CA ASP A 52 1.46 -21.64 5.27
C ASP A 52 0.43 -21.88 6.38
N GLU A 53 0.87 -22.44 7.50
CA GLU A 53 0.05 -22.57 8.72
C GLU A 53 -0.60 -21.23 9.13
N PHE A 54 0.03 -20.11 8.77
CA PHE A 54 -0.50 -18.77 9.01
C PHE A 54 -1.80 -18.48 8.22
N PHE A 55 -1.87 -18.91 6.96
CA PHE A 55 -3.06 -18.76 6.11
C PHE A 55 -4.22 -19.62 6.64
N ARG A 56 -3.92 -20.84 7.08
CA ARG A 56 -4.91 -21.79 7.62
C ARG A 56 -5.47 -21.36 8.99
N LEU A 57 -4.66 -20.71 9.82
CA LEU A 57 -5.05 -20.28 11.18
C LEU A 57 -5.74 -18.89 11.22
N THR A 58 -5.53 -18.01 10.23
CA THR A 58 -6.12 -16.66 10.23
C THR A 58 -7.35 -16.48 9.35
N THR A 59 -7.65 -17.44 8.47
CA THR A 59 -8.74 -17.35 7.47
C THR A 59 -10.15 -17.57 8.04
N ARG A 60 -10.31 -18.19 9.21
CA ARG A 60 -11.65 -18.55 9.73
C ARG A 60 -12.57 -17.38 10.14
N GLU A 61 -12.04 -16.15 10.30
CA GLU A 61 -12.84 -14.99 10.74
C GLU A 61 -12.46 -13.65 10.05
N GLY A 62 -11.88 -13.68 8.84
CA GLY A 62 -11.54 -12.44 8.13
C GLY A 62 -10.35 -11.66 8.71
N LYS A 63 -9.53 -12.30 9.56
CA LYS A 63 -8.34 -11.68 10.15
C LYS A 63 -7.24 -11.40 9.12
N LEU A 64 -7.17 -12.21 8.06
CA LEU A 64 -6.23 -12.05 6.96
C LEU A 64 -6.49 -10.78 6.12
N THR A 65 -7.75 -10.44 5.84
CA THR A 65 -8.06 -9.20 5.10
C THR A 65 -7.73 -7.97 5.95
N ASN A 66 -7.97 -8.02 7.25
CA ASN A 66 -7.66 -6.91 8.16
C ASN A 66 -6.15 -6.66 8.24
N SER A 67 -5.32 -7.71 8.27
CA SER A 67 -3.86 -7.54 8.28
C SER A 67 -3.31 -7.02 6.96
N GLN A 68 -3.87 -7.46 5.82
CA GLN A 68 -3.52 -6.93 4.49
C GLN A 68 -3.89 -5.46 4.34
N ILE A 69 -5.11 -5.07 4.76
CA ILE A 69 -5.56 -3.68 4.76
C ILE A 69 -4.66 -2.83 5.68
N LEU A 70 -4.35 -3.32 6.89
CA LEU A 70 -3.48 -2.59 7.82
C LEU A 70 -2.09 -2.37 7.22
N ARG A 71 -1.52 -3.37 6.55
CA ARG A 71 -0.23 -3.24 5.86
C ARG A 71 -0.29 -2.18 4.76
N ALA A 72 -1.32 -2.21 3.93
CA ALA A 72 -1.51 -1.24 2.85
C ALA A 72 -1.66 0.20 3.39
N VAL A 73 -2.37 0.38 4.51
CA VAL A 73 -2.48 1.69 5.19
C VAL A 73 -1.12 2.16 5.72
N GLN A 74 -0.35 1.26 6.33
CA GLN A 74 1.00 1.58 6.81
C GLN A 74 1.94 1.96 5.66
N GLU A 75 1.92 1.21 4.55
CA GLU A 75 2.71 1.51 3.35
C GLU A 75 2.31 2.87 2.74
N SER A 76 1.00 3.16 2.66
CA SER A 76 0.50 4.43 2.15
C SER A 76 0.90 5.61 3.04
N TYR A 77 0.87 5.44 4.36
CA TYR A 77 1.27 6.48 5.30
C TYR A 77 2.77 6.80 5.20
N ALA A 78 3.61 5.75 5.14
CA ALA A 78 5.05 5.92 4.95
C ALA A 78 5.37 6.63 3.62
N SER A 79 4.67 6.27 2.55
CA SER A 79 4.79 6.92 1.25
C SER A 79 4.39 8.40 1.28
N ASP A 80 3.29 8.75 1.95
CA ASP A 80 2.83 10.14 2.06
C ASP A 80 3.85 10.98 2.84
N LEU A 81 4.33 10.47 3.98
CA LEU A 81 5.34 11.16 4.79
C LEU A 81 6.63 11.40 3.99
N ALA A 82 7.12 10.40 3.27
CA ALA A 82 8.30 10.52 2.43
C ALA A 82 8.11 11.55 1.30
N GLY A 83 6.94 11.53 0.64
CA GLY A 83 6.58 12.53 -0.38
C GLY A 83 6.60 13.96 0.17
N ARG A 84 6.02 14.17 1.36
CA ARG A 84 6.02 15.47 2.04
C ARG A 84 7.44 15.93 2.41
N MET A 85 8.26 15.02 2.91
CA MET A 85 9.66 15.32 3.25
C MET A 85 10.43 15.80 2.03
N ASN A 86 10.32 15.12 0.89
CA ASN A 86 11.00 15.54 -0.35
C ASN A 86 10.48 16.88 -0.86
N ALA A 87 9.15 17.06 -0.89
CA ALA A 87 8.55 18.32 -1.33
C ALA A 87 9.01 19.49 -0.45
N THR A 88 9.08 19.28 0.87
CA THR A 88 9.51 20.29 1.82
C THR A 88 11.01 20.56 1.74
N SER A 89 11.83 19.54 1.53
CA SER A 89 13.28 19.69 1.31
C SER A 89 13.53 20.54 0.06
N ASN A 90 12.91 20.16 -1.07
CA ASN A 90 13.05 20.90 -2.33
C ASN A 90 12.55 22.34 -2.20
N ALA A 91 11.45 22.58 -1.47
CA ALA A 91 10.97 23.93 -1.21
C ALA A 91 11.96 24.75 -0.35
N THR A 92 12.60 24.11 0.64
CA THR A 92 13.61 24.75 1.51
C THR A 92 14.86 25.12 0.72
N ASP A 93 15.31 24.22 -0.16
CA ASP A 93 16.46 24.45 -1.04
C ASP A 93 16.18 25.61 -2.00
N ASN A 94 15.02 25.60 -2.67
CA ASN A 94 14.58 26.68 -3.55
C ASN A 94 14.48 28.03 -2.82
N ALA A 95 13.97 28.05 -1.58
CA ALA A 95 13.91 29.26 -0.77
C ALA A 95 15.30 29.77 -0.36
N GLY A 96 16.24 28.85 -0.07
CA GLY A 96 17.63 29.17 0.23
C GLY A 96 18.36 29.80 -0.96
N GLU A 97 18.16 29.27 -2.16
CA GLU A 97 18.68 29.85 -3.41
C GLU A 97 18.11 31.24 -3.66
N LEU A 98 16.80 31.40 -3.53
CA LEU A 98 16.13 32.69 -3.71
C LEU A 98 16.67 33.75 -2.73
N LYS A 99 16.88 33.37 -1.46
CA LYS A 99 17.47 34.26 -0.45
C LYS A 99 18.89 34.69 -0.82
N LYS A 100 19.73 33.78 -1.32
CA LYS A 100 21.09 34.12 -1.79
C LYS A 100 21.04 35.11 -2.95
N ASN A 101 20.12 34.91 -3.89
CA ASN A 101 19.95 35.81 -5.03
C ASN A 101 19.52 37.22 -4.59
N PHE A 102 18.63 37.34 -3.60
CA PHE A 102 18.21 38.65 -3.07
C PHE A 102 19.31 39.39 -2.30
N ASN A 103 20.22 38.68 -1.62
CA ASN A 103 21.34 39.29 -0.88
C ASN A 103 22.53 39.70 -1.78
N CYS A 104 22.47 39.42 -3.07
CA CYS A 104 23.49 39.79 -4.06
C CYS A 104 23.08 41.03 -4.89
N LEU A 105 21.97 41.67 -4.53
CA LEU A 105 21.54 43.02 -4.94
C LEU A 105 21.83 44.01 -3.80
#